data_AF-A0A151QPH8-F1
#
_entry.id   AF-A0A151QPH8-F1
#
_cell.length_a   1.000
_cell.length_b   1.000
_cell.length_c   1.000
_cell.angle_alpha   90.00
_cell.angle_beta   90.00
_cell.angle_gamma   90.00
#
_symmetry.space_group_name_H-M   'P 1'
#
loop_
_entity.id
_entity.type
_entity.pdbx_description
1 polymer ?
#
loop_
_entity_poly.entity_id
_entity_poly.type
_entity_poly.pdbx_seq_one_letter_code
_entity_poly.pdbx_strand_id
1 'polypeptide(L)' 'MDPKSQDRGKWTYNWEGPFIIERIYSNNAYLIKELNSRNASKVINGKYLKKFHESSMY' A
#
# COMPACT_ATOMS: atom_id res chain seq x y z
N MET A 1 -9.42 21.39 1.98
CA MET A 1 -10.45 20.32 2.04
C MET A 1 -10.57 19.78 0.63
N ASP A 2 -9.69 18.87 0.25
CA ASP A 2 -9.71 18.24 -1.06
C ASP A 2 -11.01 17.43 -1.20
N PRO A 3 -11.78 17.62 -2.29
CA PRO A 3 -12.97 16.83 -2.50
C PRO A 3 -12.51 15.40 -2.74
N LYS A 4 -12.68 14.55 -1.72
CA LYS A 4 -12.75 13.10 -1.90
C LYS A 4 -13.71 12.87 -3.06
N SER A 5 -13.16 12.46 -4.20
CA SER A 5 -13.92 12.13 -5.39
C SER A 5 -14.85 10.99 -5.02
N GLN A 6 -16.09 11.37 -4.67
CA GLN A 6 -17.17 10.53 -4.21
C GLN A 6 -17.78 9.71 -5.36
N ASP A 7 -17.00 9.38 -6.38
CA ASP A 7 -17.47 8.74 -7.62
C ASP A 7 -16.51 7.65 -8.07
N ARG A 8 -16.40 6.63 -7.24
CA ARG A 8 -15.58 5.44 -7.48
C ARG A 8 -16.42 4.26 -6.99
N GLY A 9 -17.39 3.87 -7.81
CA GLY A 9 -18.29 2.75 -7.55
C GLY A 9 -17.54 1.41 -7.41
N LYS A 10 -18.27 0.30 -7.26
CA LYS A 10 -17.80 -1.10 -7.00
C LYS A 10 -16.54 -1.59 -7.77
N TRP A 11 -16.12 -0.88 -8.81
CA TRP A 11 -15.00 -1.18 -9.69
C TRP A 11 -13.68 -0.49 -9.33
N THR A 12 -13.61 0.26 -8.23
CA THR A 12 -12.34 0.86 -7.82
C THR A 12 -11.52 -0.03 -6.92
N TYR A 13 -10.22 0.00 -7.17
CA TYR A 13 -9.23 -0.75 -6.41
C TYR A 13 -9.27 -0.35 -4.94
N ASN A 14 -9.48 -1.32 -4.06
CA ASN A 14 -9.46 -1.15 -2.60
C ASN A 14 -8.02 -1.22 -2.02
N TRP A 15 -7.00 -1.06 -2.86
CA TRP A 15 -5.62 -1.08 -2.42
C TRP A 15 -5.29 0.25 -1.76
N GLU A 16 -4.87 0.20 -0.50
CA GLU A 16 -4.21 1.32 0.15
C GLU A 16 -2.87 1.59 -0.55
N GLY A 17 -2.40 2.84 -0.51
CA GLY A 17 -1.34 3.39 -1.37
C GLY A 17 0.01 2.63 -1.38
N PRO A 18 1.04 3.19 -2.02
CA PRO A 18 2.34 2.53 -2.07
C PRO A 18 2.98 2.47 -0.68
N PHE A 19 3.44 1.27 -0.31
CA PHE A 19 4.20 1.02 0.92
C PHE A 19 5.60 0.52 0.60
N ILE A 20 6.55 0.84 1.47
CA ILE A 20 7.89 0.25 1.47
C ILE A 20 7.92 -0.92 2.45
N ILE A 21 8.58 -2.01 2.07
CA ILE A 21 8.86 -3.13 2.96
C ILE A 21 10.09 -2.77 3.80
N GLU A 22 9.91 -2.61 5.11
CA GLU A 22 10.98 -2.33 6.07
C GLU A 22 11.67 -3.62 6.55
N ARG A 23 10.91 -4.72 6.70
CA ARG A 23 11.45 -6.03 7.10
C ARG A 23 10.60 -7.17 6.53
N ILE A 24 11.27 -8.26 6.18
CA ILE A 24 10.65 -9.53 5.79
C ILE A 24 10.80 -10.51 6.95
N TYR A 25 9.69 -11.14 7.34
CA TYR A 25 9.67 -12.20 8.35
C TYR A 25 9.45 -13.57 7.69
N SER A 26 9.67 -14.63 8.47
CA SER A 26 9.22 -15.97 8.10
C SER A 26 7.70 -16.03 7.98
N ASN A 27 7.18 -17.03 7.26
CA ASN A 27 5.74 -17.27 7.09
C ASN A 27 4.96 -16.15 6.37
N ASN A 28 5.57 -15.54 5.35
CA ASN A 28 4.90 -14.57 4.46
C ASN A 28 4.37 -13.33 5.22
N ALA A 29 5.08 -12.88 6.25
CA ALA A 29 4.76 -11.66 7.00
C ALA A 29 5.79 -10.56 6.71
N TYR A 30 5.31 -9.33 6.61
CA TYR A 30 6.09 -8.17 6.18
C TYR A 30 5.82 -6.99 7.11
N LEU A 31 6.87 -6.30 7.55
CA LEU A 31 6.75 -4.98 8.15
C LEU A 31 6.72 -3.97 7.00
N ILE A 32 5.60 -3.28 6.84
CA ILE A 32 5.43 -2.23 5.84
C ILE A 32 5.41 -0.85 6.49
N LYS A 33 5.91 0.15 5.78
CA LYS A 33 5.91 1.55 6.18
C LYS A 33 5.40 2.42 5.03
N GLU A 34 4.61 3.41 5.37
CA GLU A 34 4.10 4.38 4.40
C GLU A 34 5.20 5.39 4.00
N LEU A 35 5.24 5.80 2.73
CA LEU A 35 6.29 6.70 2.21
C LEU A 35 6.36 8.03 2.99
N ASN A 36 5.20 8.60 3.30
CA ASN A 36 5.06 9.94 3.88
C ASN A 36 4.89 9.93 5.40
N SER A 37 4.71 8.75 6.01
CA SER A 37 4.49 8.65 7.45
C SER A 37 5.77 8.25 8.14
N ARG A 38 6.31 9.16 8.95
CA ARG A 38 7.58 8.96 9.64
C ARG A 38 7.52 7.79 10.64
N ASN A 39 6.33 7.47 11.16
CA ASN A 39 6.19 6.69 12.41
C ASN A 39 5.16 5.54 12.36
N ALA A 40 4.43 5.31 11.26
CA ALA A 40 3.44 4.23 11.20
C ALA A 40 3.98 3.03 10.39
N SER A 41 4.63 2.09 11.07
CA SER A 41 4.94 0.77 10.51
C SER A 41 3.85 -0.24 10.93
N LYS A 42 3.48 -1.15 10.04
CA LYS A 42 2.46 -2.18 10.28
C LYS A 42 2.96 -3.53 9.81
N VAL A 43 2.64 -4.58 10.57
CA VAL A 43 2.89 -5.97 10.15
C VAL A 43 1.69 -6.47 9.35
N ILE A 44 1.93 -7.00 8.15
CA ILE A 44 0.90 -7.51 7.24
C ILE A 44 1.33 -8.83 6.59
N ASN A 45 0.36 -9.67 6.24
CA ASN A 45 0.62 -10.89 5.48
C ASN A 45 0.76 -10.58 3.98
N GLY A 46 1.70 -11.24 3.30
CA GLY A 46 1.96 -11.09 1.87
C GLY A 46 0.79 -11.43 0.96
N LYS A 47 -0.19 -12.23 1.44
CA LYS A 47 -1.43 -12.48 0.69
C LYS A 47 -2.26 -11.20 0.45
N TYR A 48 -2.02 -10.16 1.23
CA TYR A 48 -2.65 -8.84 1.11
C TYR A 48 -1.68 -7.80 0.53
N LEU A 49 -0.58 -8.22 -0.10
CA LEU A 49 0.36 -7.33 -0.77
C LEU A 49 0.38 -7.63 -2.26
N LYS A 50 0.54 -6.58 -3.05
CA LYS A 50 0.80 -6.67 -4.49
C LYS A 50 2.07 -5.88 -4.78
N LYS A 51 2.94 -6.41 -5.64
CA LYS A 51 4.13 -5.68 -6.09
C LYS A 51 3.68 -4.38 -6.75
N PHE A 52 4.20 -3.26 -6.27
CA PHE A 52 3.99 -1.97 -6.91
C PHE A 52 4.81 -1.95 -8.21
N HIS A 53 4.14 -1.68 -9.31
CA HIS A 53 4.78 -1.42 -10.60
C HIS A 53 4.58 0.06 -10.87
N GLU A 54 5.67 0.83 -10.82
CA GLU A 54 5.62 2.20 -11.29
C GLU A 54 5.29 2.14 -12.78
N SER A 55 4.15 2.72 -13.15
CA SER A 55 3.87 2.95 -14.54
C SER A 55 4.86 4.02 -14.97
N SER A 56 5.95 3.61 -15.64
CA SER A 56 6.79 4.51 -16.41
C SER A 56 5.90 5.12 -17.50
N MET A 57 5.24 6.21 -17.16
CA MET A 57 4.48 7.04 -18.07
C MET A 57 5.33 8.29 -18.27
N TYR A 58 6.11 8.24 -19.36
CA TYR A 58 6.80 9.33 -20.08
C TYR A 58 7.85 10.15 -19.32
#